data_AF-A0A7S2UU12-F1
#
_entry.id   AF-A0A7S2UU12-F1
#
_cell.length_a   1.000
_cell.length_b   1.000
_cell.length_c   1.000
_cell.angle_alpha   90.00
_cell.angle_beta   90.00
_cell.angle_gamma   90.00
#
_symmetry.space_group_name_H-M   'P 1'
#
loop_
_entity.id
_entity.type
_entity.pdbx_description
1 polymer ?
#
loop_
_entity_poly.entity_id
_entity_poly.type
_entity_poly.pdbx_seq_one_letter_code
_entity_poly.pdbx_strand_id
1 'polypeptide(L)'
;QCLQIWKLIKLRAIWQPLSFVFIYTALQITNPAWDTFLIDGLGFSSFSIGIISIAGSATALIGLSLYKWLLFGCNWRYVYVITGIVVGIVSLAQVILVMRINKIIGLPDLPFAISDEAAYELIIGLQFLPLTQLLLAMCPGGSEGTAYAMLTTFTNMAGGGGYDFGSFFF
;
A
#
# COMPACT_ATOMS: atom_id res chain seq x y z
N GLN A 1 -29.93 12.02 4.91
CA GLN A 1 -28.48 11.85 4.80
C GLN A 1 -28.10 10.46 4.27
N CYS A 2 -28.44 9.35 4.95
CA CYS A 2 -28.10 7.98 4.46
C CYS A 2 -28.65 7.62 3.06
N LEU A 3 -29.86 8.08 2.71
CA LEU A 3 -30.49 7.82 1.41
C LEU A 3 -29.79 8.50 0.22
N GLN A 4 -29.11 9.62 0.46
CA GLN A 4 -28.31 10.30 -0.57
C GLN A 4 -27.00 9.56 -0.83
N ILE A 5 -26.32 9.13 0.25
CA ILE A 5 -25.11 8.29 0.18
C ILE A 5 -25.41 6.99 -0.57
N TRP A 6 -26.54 6.33 -0.29
CA TRP A 6 -26.97 5.12 -0.99
C TRP A 6 -27.24 5.32 -2.50
N LYS A 7 -27.80 6.47 -2.88
CA LYS A 7 -28.00 6.82 -4.30
C LYS A 7 -26.67 7.12 -5.01
N LEU A 8 -25.69 7.68 -4.30
CA LEU A 8 -24.35 7.95 -4.83
C LEU A 8 -23.56 6.67 -5.06
N ILE A 9 -23.59 5.73 -4.12
CA ILE A 9 -22.93 4.42 -4.28
C ILE A 9 -23.50 3.65 -5.49
N LYS A 10 -24.79 3.84 -5.82
CA LYS A 10 -25.42 3.23 -7.00
C LYS A 10 -25.01 3.86 -8.34
N LEU A 11 -24.34 5.01 -8.35
CA LEU A 11 -23.85 5.60 -9.60
C LEU A 11 -22.67 4.79 -10.12
N ARG A 12 -22.75 4.39 -11.40
CA ARG A 12 -21.68 3.64 -12.09
C ARG A 12 -20.32 4.34 -12.03
N ALA A 13 -20.33 5.67 -12.01
CA ALA A 13 -19.13 6.50 -11.90
C ALA A 13 -18.38 6.36 -10.56
N ILE A 14 -19.08 5.95 -9.49
CA ILE A 14 -18.55 5.81 -8.12
C ILE A 14 -18.19 4.34 -7.85
N TRP A 15 -19.05 3.40 -8.25
CA TRP A 15 -18.82 1.98 -7.95
C TRP A 15 -17.65 1.35 -8.73
N GLN A 16 -17.37 1.79 -9.96
CA GLN A 16 -16.22 1.30 -10.74
C GLN A 16 -14.85 1.61 -10.11
N PRO A 17 -14.53 2.87 -9.78
CA PRO A 17 -13.26 3.17 -9.12
C PRO A 17 -13.20 2.58 -7.70
N LEU A 18 -14.33 2.55 -6.97
CA LEU A 18 -14.37 1.99 -5.62
C LEU A 18 -14.08 0.48 -5.61
N SER A 19 -14.71 -0.29 -6.52
CA SER A 19 -14.43 -1.73 -6.66
C SER A 19 -13.00 -2.00 -7.12
N PHE A 20 -12.46 -1.18 -8.02
CA PHE A 20 -11.06 -1.28 -8.44
C PHE A 20 -10.10 -1.06 -7.26
N VAL A 21 -10.28 0.02 -6.48
CA VAL A 21 -9.44 0.27 -5.29
C VAL A 21 -9.64 -0.81 -4.25
N PHE A 22 -10.86 -1.29 -4.03
CA PHE A 22 -11.11 -2.38 -3.08
C PHE A 22 -10.35 -3.66 -3.47
N ILE A 23 -10.45 -4.07 -4.74
CA ILE A 23 -9.72 -5.23 -5.25
C ILE A 23 -8.21 -4.98 -5.19
N TYR A 24 -7.76 -3.78 -5.53
CA TYR A 24 -6.35 -3.40 -5.49
C TYR A 24 -5.79 -3.48 -4.06
N THR A 25 -6.46 -2.87 -3.08
CA THR A 25 -6.06 -2.93 -1.66
C THR A 25 -6.14 -4.34 -1.10
N ALA A 26 -7.11 -5.16 -1.55
CA ALA A 26 -7.18 -6.56 -1.17
C ALA A 26 -6.08 -7.42 -1.81
N LEU A 27 -5.64 -7.08 -3.03
CA LEU A 27 -4.55 -7.75 -3.76
C LEU A 27 -3.16 -7.24 -3.36
N GLN A 28 -3.07 -6.08 -2.73
CA GLN A 28 -1.85 -5.56 -2.13
C GLN A 28 -1.56 -6.44 -0.91
N ILE A 29 -0.99 -7.61 -1.18
CA ILE A 29 -0.54 -8.56 -0.18
C ILE A 29 0.58 -7.86 0.58
N THR A 30 0.25 -7.27 1.73
CA THR A 30 1.21 -7.16 2.82
C THR A 30 1.75 -8.56 3.02
N ASN A 31 3.07 -8.73 2.99
CA ASN A 31 3.71 -10.02 2.94
C ASN A 31 4.09 -10.43 4.39
N PRO A 32 3.15 -11.00 5.20
CA PRO A 32 3.44 -11.35 6.60
C PRO A 32 4.59 -12.35 6.70
N ALA A 33 4.77 -13.18 5.66
CA ALA A 33 5.88 -14.12 5.57
C ALA A 33 7.24 -13.41 5.53
N TRP A 34 7.33 -12.19 5.01
CA TRP A 34 8.56 -11.39 5.01
C TRP A 34 8.91 -10.91 6.42
N ASP A 35 7.93 -10.38 7.14
CA ASP A 35 8.10 -9.94 8.54
C ASP A 35 8.48 -11.11 9.45
N THR A 36 7.80 -12.26 9.32
CA THR A 36 8.16 -13.48 10.05
C THR A 36 9.54 -13.99 9.64
N PHE A 37 9.95 -13.90 8.38
CA PHE A 37 11.28 -14.32 7.92
C PHE A 37 12.39 -13.39 8.44
N LEU A 38 12.14 -12.09 8.55
CA LEU A 38 13.07 -11.13 9.16
C LEU A 38 13.32 -11.43 10.64
N ILE A 39 12.27 -11.86 11.35
CA ILE A 39 12.33 -12.17 12.78
C ILE A 39 12.88 -13.57 13.04
N ASP A 40 12.25 -14.61 12.50
CA ASP A 40 12.58 -16.02 12.76
C ASP A 40 13.71 -16.56 11.87
N GLY A 41 13.86 -16.04 10.65
CA GLY A 41 14.84 -16.51 9.67
C GLY A 41 16.22 -15.86 9.80
N LEU A 42 16.28 -14.57 10.16
CA LEU A 42 17.52 -13.80 10.29
C LEU A 42 17.90 -13.43 11.73
N GLY A 43 16.97 -13.54 12.69
CA GLY A 43 17.25 -13.22 14.10
C GLY A 43 17.58 -11.74 14.31
N PHE A 44 16.99 -10.83 13.53
CA PHE A 44 17.21 -9.41 13.71
C PHE A 44 16.81 -8.96 15.12
N SER A 45 17.70 -8.22 15.78
CA SER A 45 17.38 -7.57 17.05
C SER A 45 16.26 -6.54 16.84
N SER A 46 15.40 -6.36 17.85
CA SER A 46 14.31 -5.36 17.81
C SER A 46 14.80 -3.95 17.47
N PHE A 47 16.07 -3.65 17.73
CA PHE A 47 16.71 -2.39 17.34
C PHE A 47 16.83 -2.22 15.82
N SER A 48 17.18 -3.28 15.09
CA SER A 48 17.34 -3.23 13.62
C SER A 48 15.98 -3.07 12.93
N ILE A 49 14.94 -3.72 13.45
CA ILE A 49 13.55 -3.55 13.00
C ILE A 49 13.09 -2.10 13.24
N GLY A 50 13.44 -1.53 14.39
CA GLY A 50 13.16 -0.12 14.68
C GLY A 50 13.80 0.84 13.67
N ILE A 51 15.06 0.60 13.28
CA ILE A 51 15.75 1.41 12.25
C ILE A 51 15.05 1.27 10.88
N ILE A 52 14.67 0.05 10.50
CA ILE A 52 13.96 -0.24 9.25
C ILE A 52 12.64 0.54 9.21
N SER A 53 11.85 0.50 10.29
CA SER A 53 10.57 1.23 10.38
C SER A 53 10.75 2.75 10.33
N ILE A 54 11.79 3.30 10.97
CA ILE A 54 12.10 4.75 10.90
C ILE A 54 12.48 5.14 9.46
N ALA A 55 13.30 4.32 8.79
CA ALA A 55 13.68 4.54 7.40
C ALA A 55 12.47 4.45 6.46
N GLY A 56 11.60 3.47 6.67
CA GLY A 56 10.32 3.32 5.98
C GLY A 56 9.45 4.57 6.11
N SER A 57 9.21 5.01 7.36
CA SER A 57 8.44 6.23 7.65
C SER A 57 9.01 7.49 6.98
N ALA A 58 10.35 7.66 7.00
CA ALA A 58 11.00 8.78 6.32
C ALA A 58 10.80 8.71 4.80
N THR A 59 10.84 7.49 4.23
CA THR A 59 10.65 7.27 2.80
C THR A 59 9.19 7.46 2.38
N ALA A 60 8.22 7.09 3.22
CA ALA A 60 6.81 7.38 2.98
C ALA A 60 6.54 8.89 2.87
N LEU A 61 7.16 9.70 3.74
CA LEU A 61 7.09 11.18 3.66
C LEU A 61 7.71 11.73 2.37
N ILE A 62 8.83 11.14 1.93
CA ILE A 62 9.45 11.48 0.64
C ILE A 62 8.53 11.12 -0.51
N GLY A 63 7.93 9.92 -0.50
CA GLY A 63 6.95 9.47 -1.49
C GLY A 63 5.76 10.44 -1.59
N LEU A 64 5.20 10.83 -0.45
CA LEU A 64 4.10 11.80 -0.39
C LEU A 64 4.49 13.15 -1.02
N SER A 65 5.68 13.64 -0.69
CA SER A 65 6.22 14.90 -1.20
C SER A 65 6.48 14.81 -2.71
N LEU A 66 7.01 13.69 -3.17
CA LEU A 66 7.30 13.42 -4.58
C LEU A 66 6.01 13.41 -5.41
N TYR A 67 4.94 12.79 -4.91
CA TYR A 67 3.63 12.83 -5.56
C TYR A 67 3.12 14.27 -5.68
N LYS A 68 3.22 15.05 -4.60
CA LYS A 68 2.77 16.45 -4.59
C LYS A 68 3.54 17.32 -5.59
N TRP A 69 4.83 17.04 -5.80
CA TRP A 69 5.68 17.83 -6.71
C TRP A 69 5.57 17.39 -8.18
N LEU A 70 5.52 16.09 -8.46
CA LEU A 70 5.62 15.56 -9.82
C LEU A 70 4.29 15.05 -10.39
N LEU A 71 3.39 14.54 -9.54
CA LEU A 71 2.22 13.75 -9.98
C LEU A 71 0.88 14.43 -9.70
N PHE A 72 0.87 15.64 -9.13
CA PHE A 72 -0.37 16.34 -8.77
C PHE A 72 -1.28 16.66 -9.97
N GLY A 73 -0.75 16.61 -11.20
CA GLY A 73 -1.51 16.77 -12.45
C GLY A 73 -1.83 15.48 -13.21
N CYS A 74 -1.37 14.32 -12.74
CA CYS A 74 -1.54 13.05 -13.44
C CYS A 74 -2.91 12.42 -13.15
N ASN A 75 -3.48 11.73 -14.14
CA ASN A 75 -4.73 11.01 -13.96
C ASN A 75 -4.52 9.85 -12.98
N TRP A 76 -5.37 9.75 -11.95
CA TRP A 76 -5.26 8.76 -10.86
C TRP A 76 -5.11 7.32 -11.37
N ARG A 77 -5.73 6.99 -12.52
CA ARG A 77 -5.62 5.67 -13.16
C ARG A 77 -4.18 5.30 -13.52
N TYR A 78 -3.41 6.24 -14.07
CA TYR A 78 -2.02 5.98 -14.44
C TYR A 78 -1.15 5.76 -13.21
N VAL A 79 -1.40 6.50 -12.13
CA VAL A 79 -0.66 6.35 -10.88
C VAL A 79 -0.89 4.95 -10.29
N TYR A 80 -2.13 4.49 -10.23
CA TYR A 80 -2.45 3.14 -9.73
C TYR A 80 -1.86 2.03 -10.61
N VAL A 81 -1.86 2.19 -11.93
CA VAL A 81 -1.27 1.18 -12.84
C VAL A 81 0.25 1.15 -12.70
N ILE A 82 0.92 2.31 -12.70
CA ILE A 82 2.38 2.38 -12.57
C ILE A 82 2.81 1.84 -11.21
N THR A 83 2.17 2.29 -10.13
CA THR A 83 2.51 1.81 -8.78
C THR A 83 2.21 0.32 -8.64
N GLY A 84 1.12 -0.20 -9.20
CA GLY A 84 0.83 -1.63 -9.21
C GLY A 84 1.86 -2.47 -9.96
N ILE A 85 2.37 -1.99 -11.10
CA ILE A 85 3.47 -2.65 -11.84
C ILE A 85 4.74 -2.65 -11.00
N VAL A 86 5.07 -1.52 -10.35
CA VAL A 86 6.24 -1.40 -9.48
C VAL A 86 6.12 -2.35 -8.28
N VAL A 87 4.95 -2.43 -7.63
CA VAL A 87 4.70 -3.40 -6.55
C VAL A 87 4.91 -4.82 -7.07
N GLY A 88 4.34 -5.18 -8.22
CA GLY A 88 4.53 -6.50 -8.81
C GLY A 88 6.01 -6.84 -9.06
N ILE A 89 6.80 -5.87 -9.54
CA ILE A 89 8.25 -6.05 -9.75
C ILE A 89 8.99 -6.20 -8.42
N VAL A 90 8.67 -5.38 -7.41
CA VAL A 90 9.27 -5.45 -6.08
C VAL A 90 8.94 -6.79 -5.40
N SER A 91 7.68 -7.24 -5.45
CA SER A 91 7.26 -8.54 -4.92
C SER A 91 7.97 -9.71 -5.62
N LEU A 92 8.16 -9.63 -6.94
CA LEU A 92 8.96 -10.63 -7.67
C LEU A 92 10.44 -10.58 -7.26
N ALA A 93 11.00 -9.40 -7.04
CA ALA A 93 12.36 -9.23 -6.55
C ALA A 93 12.53 -9.81 -5.13
N GLN A 94 11.56 -9.61 -4.24
CA GLN A 94 11.54 -10.22 -2.90
C GLN A 94 11.57 -11.76 -2.98
N VAL A 95 10.74 -12.37 -3.83
CA VAL A 95 10.71 -13.84 -4.00
C VAL A 95 12.07 -14.38 -4.49
N ILE A 96 12.74 -13.67 -5.41
CA ILE A 96 14.07 -14.03 -5.89
C ILE A 96 15.13 -13.93 -4.77
N LEU A 97 14.98 -12.99 -3.84
CA LEU A 97 15.85 -12.85 -2.68
C LEU A 97 15.60 -13.87 -1.58
N VAL A 98 14.34 -14.25 -1.33
CA VAL A 98 13.97 -15.33 -0.40
C VAL A 98 14.62 -16.66 -0.82
N MET A 99 14.82 -16.89 -2.13
CA MET A 99 15.58 -18.05 -2.63
C MET A 99 17.08 -18.03 -2.30
N ARG A 100 17.56 -17.10 -1.45
CA ARG A 100 18.94 -17.01 -0.94
C ARG A 100 20.04 -16.81 -1.99
N ILE A 101 19.73 -16.31 -3.19
CA ILE A 101 20.75 -15.85 -4.14
C ILE A 101 21.61 -14.72 -3.52
N ASN A 102 21.07 -14.01 -2.51
CA ASN A 102 21.80 -13.01 -1.71
C ASN A 102 23.12 -13.54 -1.13
N LYS A 103 23.17 -14.82 -0.72
CA LYS A 103 24.35 -15.44 -0.11
C LYS A 103 25.47 -15.74 -1.12
N ILE A 104 25.14 -15.82 -2.41
CA ILE A 104 26.09 -16.01 -3.51
C ILE A 104 26.69 -14.66 -3.92
N ILE A 105 25.94 -13.57 -3.75
CA ILE A 105 26.32 -12.20 -4.11
C ILE A 105 27.10 -11.50 -2.97
N GLY A 106 27.03 -12.00 -1.74
CA GLY A 106 27.82 -11.49 -0.61
C GLY A 106 27.29 -10.16 -0.03
N LEU A 107 26.02 -9.83 -0.28
CA LEU A 107 25.41 -8.60 0.22
C LEU A 107 24.93 -8.79 1.68
N PRO A 108 25.25 -7.88 2.61
CA PRO A 108 24.73 -7.93 3.98
C PRO A 108 23.20 -7.78 4.00
N ASP A 109 22.53 -8.59 4.82
CA ASP A 109 21.07 -8.71 4.82
C ASP A 109 20.34 -7.43 5.31
N LEU A 110 21.00 -6.63 6.15
CA LEU A 110 20.42 -5.45 6.80
C LEU A 110 20.16 -4.26 5.85
N PRO A 111 21.12 -3.77 5.03
CA PRO A 111 20.84 -2.71 4.07
C PRO A 111 19.88 -3.15 2.97
N PHE A 112 19.84 -4.44 2.64
CA PHE A 112 18.86 -4.96 1.70
C PHE A 112 17.44 -4.85 2.25
N ALA A 113 17.22 -5.33 3.49
CA ALA A 113 15.93 -5.22 4.17
C ALA A 113 15.47 -3.75 4.30
N ILE A 114 16.39 -2.83 4.63
CA ILE A 114 16.08 -1.39 4.66
C ILE A 114 15.62 -0.89 3.29
N SER A 115 16.30 -1.30 2.21
CA SER A 115 15.96 -0.84 0.85
C SER A 115 14.61 -1.35 0.36
N ASP A 116 14.26 -2.58 0.72
CA ASP A 116 13.00 -3.21 0.36
C ASP A 116 11.83 -2.55 1.11
N GLU A 117 11.95 -2.40 2.42
CA GLU A 117 10.98 -1.68 3.24
C GLU A 117 10.80 -0.24 2.76
N ALA A 118 11.91 0.46 2.49
CA ALA A 118 11.87 1.82 1.99
C ALA A 118 11.14 1.90 0.64
N ALA A 119 11.36 0.96 -0.27
CA ALA A 119 10.66 0.91 -1.55
C ALA A 119 9.15 0.68 -1.36
N TYR A 120 8.77 -0.24 -0.46
CA TYR A 120 7.38 -0.52 -0.14
C TYR A 120 6.66 0.71 0.44
N GLU A 121 7.25 1.34 1.46
CA GLU A 121 6.72 2.54 2.11
C GLU A 121 6.67 3.75 1.17
N LEU A 122 7.63 3.88 0.24
CA LEU A 122 7.60 4.90 -0.82
C LEU A 122 6.33 4.74 -1.67
N ILE A 123 6.01 3.51 -2.07
CA ILE A 123 4.86 3.22 -2.93
C ILE A 123 3.54 3.49 -2.20
N ILE A 124 3.43 3.09 -0.93
CA ILE A 124 2.26 3.41 -0.09
C ILE A 124 2.10 4.92 0.02
N GLY A 125 3.19 5.66 0.29
CA GLY A 125 3.17 7.11 0.36
C GLY A 125 2.69 7.77 -0.94
N LEU A 126 3.10 7.23 -2.11
CA LEU A 126 2.64 7.70 -3.42
C LEU A 126 1.15 7.40 -3.67
N GLN A 127 0.62 6.29 -3.16
CA GLN A 127 -0.78 5.89 -3.35
C GLN A 127 -1.75 6.59 -2.38
N PHE A 128 -1.26 7.09 -1.25
CA PHE A 128 -2.09 7.72 -0.24
C PHE A 128 -2.86 8.95 -0.76
N LEU A 129 -2.17 9.84 -1.50
CA LEU A 129 -2.78 11.05 -2.06
C LEU A 129 -3.85 10.79 -3.14
N PRO A 130 -3.59 9.98 -4.18
CA PRO A 130 -4.61 9.70 -5.19
C PRO A 130 -5.79 8.94 -4.59
N LEU A 131 -5.57 8.04 -3.62
CA LEU A 131 -6.64 7.38 -2.88
C LEU A 131 -7.51 8.41 -2.17
N THR A 132 -6.90 9.31 -1.39
CA THR A 132 -7.60 10.37 -0.66
C THR A 132 -8.39 11.29 -1.59
N GLN A 133 -7.78 11.74 -2.70
CA GLN A 133 -8.43 12.57 -3.71
C GLN A 133 -9.63 11.86 -4.35
N LEU A 134 -9.49 10.57 -4.65
CA LEU A 134 -10.55 9.75 -5.22
C LEU A 134 -11.71 9.59 -4.24
N LEU A 135 -11.43 9.32 -2.95
CA LEU A 135 -12.46 9.23 -1.91
C LEU A 135 -13.21 10.56 -1.75
N LEU A 136 -12.49 11.68 -1.73
CA LEU A 136 -13.08 13.02 -1.64
C LEU A 136 -13.95 13.34 -2.86
N ALA A 137 -13.55 12.93 -4.07
CA ALA A 137 -14.34 13.13 -5.28
C ALA A 137 -15.68 12.36 -5.26
N MET A 138 -15.80 11.31 -4.44
CA MET A 138 -17.05 10.55 -4.25
C MET A 138 -17.93 11.11 -3.14
N CYS A 139 -17.43 12.03 -2.32
CA CYS A 139 -18.16 12.61 -1.20
C CYS A 139 -19.22 13.62 -1.67
N PRO A 140 -20.49 13.50 -1.23
CA PRO A 140 -21.50 14.50 -1.53
C PRO A 140 -21.31 15.79 -0.73
N GLY A 141 -21.58 16.92 -1.39
CA GLY A 141 -21.68 18.22 -0.75
C GLY A 141 -22.68 18.21 0.40
N GLY A 142 -22.24 18.62 1.59
CA GLY A 142 -23.03 18.68 2.81
C GLY A 142 -22.89 17.49 3.77
N SER A 143 -22.17 16.42 3.40
CA SER A 143 -21.89 15.27 4.29
C SER A 143 -20.55 14.59 4.00
N GLU A 144 -19.53 15.38 3.66
CA GLU A 144 -18.25 14.87 3.16
C GLU A 144 -17.49 14.03 4.20
N GLY A 145 -17.49 14.46 5.46
CA GLY A 145 -16.76 13.76 6.53
C GLY A 145 -17.29 12.34 6.79
N THR A 146 -18.62 12.16 6.84
CA THR A 146 -19.25 10.84 7.05
C THR A 146 -19.07 9.93 5.85
N ALA A 147 -19.15 10.46 4.63
CA ALA A 147 -18.90 9.67 3.42
C ALA A 147 -17.44 9.23 3.33
N TYR A 148 -16.49 10.13 3.62
CA TYR A 148 -15.07 9.82 3.65
C TYR A 148 -14.75 8.76 4.70
N ALA A 149 -15.29 8.89 5.91
CA ALA A 149 -15.12 7.90 6.97
C ALA A 149 -15.63 6.52 6.55
N MET A 150 -16.83 6.43 5.97
CA MET A 150 -17.38 5.17 5.48
C MET A 150 -16.52 4.52 4.40
N LEU A 151 -16.05 5.31 3.42
CA LEU A 151 -15.21 4.79 2.34
C LEU A 151 -13.85 4.34 2.85
N THR A 152 -13.25 5.08 3.79
CA THR A 152 -11.99 4.72 4.44
C THR A 152 -12.12 3.42 5.23
N THR A 153 -13.22 3.23 5.97
CA THR A 153 -13.51 1.97 6.65
C THR A 153 -13.62 0.81 5.66
N PHE A 154 -14.25 1.03 4.50
CA PHE A 154 -14.39 0.01 3.47
C PHE A 154 -13.03 -0.40 2.86
N THR A 155 -12.13 0.56 2.59
CA THR A 155 -10.77 0.27 2.10
C THR A 155 -9.91 -0.41 3.17
N ASN A 156 -10.02 -0.01 4.44
CA ASN A 156 -9.29 -0.67 5.53
C ASN A 156 -9.75 -2.11 5.73
N MET A 157 -11.06 -2.38 5.60
CA MET A 157 -11.61 -3.73 5.65
C MET A 157 -11.09 -4.60 4.49
N ALA A 158 -10.91 -4.02 3.31
CA ALA A 158 -10.29 -4.70 2.16
C ALA A 158 -8.85 -5.13 2.46
N GLY A 159 -8.06 -4.20 3.01
CA GLY A 159 -6.67 -4.46 3.37
C GLY A 159 -6.52 -5.48 4.50
N GLY A 160 -7.32 -5.34 5.56
CA GLY A 160 -7.34 -6.30 6.68
C GLY A 160 -7.78 -7.71 6.23
N GLY A 161 -8.81 -7.79 5.40
CA GLY A 161 -9.26 -9.07 4.83
C GLY A 161 -8.20 -9.71 3.92
N GLY A 162 -7.45 -8.90 3.15
CA GLY A 162 -6.32 -9.37 2.35
C GLY A 162 -5.17 -9.90 3.22
N TYR A 163 -4.86 -9.22 4.32
CA TYR A 163 -3.85 -9.64 5.29
C TYR A 163 -4.20 -10.97 5.96
N ASP A 164 -5.43 -11.09 6.46
CA ASP A 164 -5.91 -12.33 7.09
C ASP A 164 -5.89 -13.49 6.08
N PHE A 165 -6.36 -13.25 4.85
CA PHE A 165 -6.33 -14.26 3.80
C PHE A 165 -4.89 -14.69 3.46
N GLY A 166 -3.94 -13.75 3.42
CA GLY A 166 -2.52 -14.04 3.20
C GLY A 166 -1.89 -14.87 4.32
N SER A 167 -2.22 -14.55 5.59
CA SER A 167 -1.74 -15.30 6.75
C SER A 167 -2.38 -16.68 6.91
N PHE A 168 -3.56 -16.93 6.35
CA PHE A 168 -4.13 -18.28 6.33
C PHE A 168 -3.40 -19.25 5.39
N PHE A 169 -2.71 -18.74 4.36
CA PHE A 169 -2.04 -19.57 3.36
C PHE A 169 -0.58 -19.92 3.71
N PHE A 170 0.00 -19.31 4.76
CA PHE A 170 1.40 -19.50 5.19
C PHE A 170 1.50 -19.63 6.71
#